data_AF-A0A1G6RWZ0-F1
#
_entry.id   AF-A0A1G6RWZ0-F1
#
_cell.length_a   1.000
_cell.length_b   1.000
_cell.length_c   1.000
_cell.angle_alpha   90.00
_cell.angle_beta   90.00
_cell.angle_gamma   90.00
#
_symmetry.space_group_name_H-M   'P 1'
#
loop_
_entity.id
_entity.type
_entity.pdbx_description
1 polymer ?
#
loop_
_entity_poly.entity_id
_entity_poly.type
_entity_poly.pdbx_seq_one_letter_code
_entity_poly.pdbx_strand_id
1 'polypeptide(L)'
;MVTREDGHPAAGTLVDRYGPGGRFTSPIGEDGPADYASRSLPYVEDPAHYHQYEDTGDLSDIPAAVRNHPDAELRQEIANLMNAYQLSFEDLRVQVGPIAPGFGQRDGGTQYLFPLSTDMMERLGLIKAVRQ
;
A
#
# COMPACT_ATOMS: atom_id res chain seq x y z
N MET A 1 6.29 18.19 10.22
CA MET A 1 5.37 17.63 9.21
C MET A 1 6.15 16.56 8.48
N VAL A 2 5.68 15.32 8.47
CA VAL A 2 6.32 14.28 7.65
C VAL A 2 5.93 14.52 6.21
N THR A 3 6.90 14.83 5.36
CA THR A 3 6.71 15.00 3.92
C THR A 3 6.62 13.60 3.30
N ARG A 4 5.62 13.39 2.45
CA ARG A 4 5.54 12.23 1.56
C ARG A 4 5.70 12.73 0.14
N GLU A 5 6.31 11.92 -0.70
CA GLU A 5 6.58 12.24 -2.10
C GLU A 5 6.07 11.12 -3.00
N ASP A 6 5.88 11.44 -4.27
CA ASP A 6 5.57 10.43 -5.29
C ASP A 6 6.72 9.42 -5.35
N GLY A 7 6.41 8.15 -5.15
CA GLY A 7 7.41 7.10 -5.18
C GLY A 7 6.77 5.73 -4.98
N HIS A 8 7.22 4.77 -5.78
CA HIS A 8 6.72 3.40 -5.74
C HIS A 8 7.88 2.43 -5.50
N PRO A 9 7.62 1.25 -4.92
CA PRO A 9 8.61 0.19 -4.82
C PRO A 9 9.03 -0.34 -6.20
N ALA A 10 10.19 -0.98 -6.27
CA ALA A 10 10.63 -1.68 -7.48
C ALA A 10 9.77 -2.93 -7.70
N ALA A 11 9.55 -3.34 -8.95
CA ALA A 11 8.86 -4.59 -9.25
C ALA A 11 9.56 -5.79 -8.55
N GLY A 12 8.76 -6.70 -8.00
CA GLY A 12 9.23 -7.83 -7.19
C GLY A 12 9.55 -7.49 -5.73
N THR A 13 9.36 -6.23 -5.31
CA THR A 13 9.52 -5.84 -3.91
C THR A 13 8.44 -6.52 -3.07
N LEU A 14 8.84 -7.07 -1.92
CA LEU A 14 7.92 -7.57 -0.92
C LEU A 14 7.54 -6.44 0.03
N VAL A 15 6.26 -6.32 0.30
CA VAL A 15 5.71 -5.37 1.28
C VAL A 15 4.77 -6.10 2.23
N ASP A 16 4.66 -5.62 3.46
CA ASP A 16 3.66 -6.10 4.40
C ASP A 16 2.84 -4.98 5.04
N ARG A 17 1.78 -5.39 5.72
CA ARG A 17 0.96 -4.52 6.55
C ARG A 17 0.32 -5.29 7.70
N TYR A 18 -0.10 -4.53 8.70
CA TYR A 18 -0.94 -5.00 9.79
C TYR A 18 -2.31 -4.29 9.75
N GLY A 19 -3.40 -5.03 9.95
CA GLY A 19 -4.74 -4.49 10.22
C GLY A 19 -5.86 -4.97 9.26
N PRO A 20 -7.14 -4.75 9.60
CA PRO A 20 -8.26 -5.09 8.74
C PRO A 20 -8.46 -4.04 7.63
N GLY A 21 -8.08 -4.38 6.40
CA GLY A 21 -8.06 -3.43 5.30
C GLY A 21 -7.04 -2.30 5.49
N GLY A 22 -6.68 -1.62 4.41
CA GLY A 22 -5.72 -0.51 4.48
C GLY A 22 -4.91 -0.32 3.21
N ARG A 23 -4.17 0.79 3.20
CA ARG A 23 -3.35 1.25 2.07
C ARG A 23 -1.89 1.48 2.43
N PHE A 24 -1.55 1.48 3.72
CA PHE A 24 -0.19 1.64 4.18
C PHE A 24 0.51 0.28 4.22
N THR A 25 1.69 0.20 3.61
CA THR A 25 2.55 -0.97 3.59
C THR A 25 4.00 -0.58 3.92
N SER A 26 4.77 -1.53 4.42
CA SER A 26 6.19 -1.38 4.73
C SER A 26 7.01 -2.33 3.86
N PRO A 27 8.18 -1.93 3.36
CA PRO A 27 9.07 -2.84 2.63
C PRO A 27 9.59 -3.93 3.56
N ILE A 28 9.77 -5.12 3.00
CA ILE A 28 10.43 -6.26 3.64
C ILE A 28 11.84 -6.32 3.06
N GLY A 29 12.83 -6.09 3.92
CA GLY A 29 14.25 -6.15 3.54
C GLY A 29 14.79 -7.58 3.55
N GLU A 30 16.08 -7.72 3.23
CA GLU A 30 16.78 -9.03 3.28
C GLU A 30 16.74 -9.67 4.68
N ASP A 31 16.73 -8.84 5.73
CA ASP A 31 16.64 -9.26 7.13
C ASP A 31 15.20 -9.64 7.55
N GLY A 32 14.23 -9.56 6.63
CA GLY A 32 12.83 -9.85 6.88
C GLY A 32 11.98 -8.60 7.15
N PRO A 33 10.73 -8.79 7.60
CA PRO A 33 9.79 -7.70 7.83
C PRO A 33 10.26 -6.82 8.98
N ALA A 34 10.05 -5.50 8.85
CA ALA A 34 10.36 -4.58 9.92
C ALA A 34 9.60 -4.97 11.20
N ASP A 35 10.30 -4.89 12.35
CA ASP A 35 9.72 -5.20 13.66
C ASP A 35 8.40 -4.46 13.86
N TYR A 36 7.41 -5.12 14.47
CA TYR A 36 6.19 -4.43 14.91
C TYR A 36 6.53 -3.20 15.80
N ALA A 37 7.64 -3.35 16.53
CA ALA A 37 8.48 -2.38 17.23
C ALA A 37 8.80 -1.04 16.54
N SER A 38 8.71 -0.97 15.21
CA SER A 38 9.10 0.20 14.40
C SER A 38 7.94 0.78 13.59
N ARG A 39 6.74 0.24 13.72
CA ARG A 39 5.58 0.58 12.89
C ARG A 39 4.69 1.65 13.50
N SER A 40 4.98 2.13 14.70
CA SER A 40 4.19 3.13 15.43
C SER A 40 2.69 2.79 15.42
N LEU A 41 2.32 1.55 15.73
CA LEU A 41 0.92 1.12 15.80
C LEU A 41 0.42 1.12 17.26
N PRO A 42 -0.82 1.58 17.54
CA PRO A 42 -1.38 1.61 18.90
C PRO A 42 -1.81 0.22 19.42
N TYR A 43 -1.84 -0.79 18.56
CA TYR A 43 -2.46 -2.09 18.84
C TYR A 43 -1.42 -3.13 19.29
N VAL A 44 -1.87 -4.16 20.01
CA VAL A 44 -1.05 -5.37 20.25
C VAL A 44 -0.91 -6.10 18.92
N GLU A 45 0.28 -6.62 18.63
CA GLU A 45 0.53 -7.43 17.42
C GLU A 45 -0.46 -8.60 17.36
N ASP A 46 -1.20 -8.69 16.25
CA ASP A 46 -2.11 -9.78 15.97
C ASP A 46 -1.73 -10.43 14.63
N PRO A 47 -1.17 -11.65 14.66
CA PRO A 47 -0.80 -12.37 13.45
C PRO A 47 -1.97 -12.61 12.48
N ALA A 48 -3.22 -12.63 12.95
CA ALA A 48 -4.40 -12.77 12.09
C ALA A 48 -4.68 -11.54 11.23
N HIS A 49 -3.99 -10.43 11.49
CA HIS A 49 -4.09 -9.19 10.74
C HIS A 49 -2.81 -8.88 9.95
N TYR A 50 -1.89 -9.84 9.84
CA TYR A 50 -0.67 -9.71 9.06
C TYR A 50 -0.92 -10.10 7.60
N HIS A 51 -0.54 -9.21 6.68
CA HIS A 51 -0.62 -9.47 5.25
C HIS A 51 0.70 -9.15 4.57
N GLN A 52 1.11 -10.00 3.63
CA GLN A 52 2.30 -9.80 2.80
C GLN A 52 1.90 -9.84 1.32
N TYR A 53 2.48 -8.93 0.55
CA TYR A 53 2.26 -8.79 -0.89
C TYR A 53 3.60 -8.69 -1.63
N GLU A 54 3.60 -9.13 -2.88
CA GLU A 54 4.65 -8.87 -3.86
C GLU A 54 4.13 -7.86 -4.87
N ASP A 55 4.94 -6.87 -5.23
CA ASP A 55 4.62 -5.91 -6.28
C ASP A 55 4.83 -6.54 -7.66
N THR A 56 3.76 -6.79 -8.40
CA THR A 56 3.79 -7.58 -9.66
C THR A 56 3.49 -6.77 -10.92
N GLY A 57 2.87 -5.60 -10.79
CA GLY A 57 2.49 -4.74 -11.91
C GLY A 57 3.23 -3.41 -11.93
N ASP A 58 2.87 -2.56 -12.89
CA ASP A 58 3.46 -1.22 -13.03
C ASP A 58 2.81 -0.22 -12.07
N LEU A 59 3.43 -0.04 -10.91
CA LEU A 59 2.99 0.94 -9.90
C LEU A 59 3.32 2.39 -10.27
N SER A 60 4.05 2.63 -11.37
CA SER A 60 4.32 3.97 -11.89
C SER A 60 3.16 4.53 -12.73
N ASP A 61 2.32 3.65 -13.30
CA ASP A 61 1.15 4.02 -14.10
C ASP A 61 -0.11 3.21 -13.71
N ILE A 62 -0.49 3.34 -12.44
CA ILE A 62 -1.78 2.83 -11.93
C ILE A 62 -2.97 3.34 -12.75
N PRO A 63 -3.01 4.61 -13.24
CA PRO A 63 -4.08 5.05 -14.12
C PRO A 63 -4.26 4.20 -15.37
N ALA A 64 -3.18 3.78 -16.03
CA ALA A 64 -3.27 2.89 -17.18
C ALA A 64 -3.77 1.50 -16.78
N ALA A 65 -3.32 0.96 -15.64
CA ALA A 65 -3.81 -0.31 -15.12
C ALA A 65 -5.33 -0.27 -14.93
N VAL A 66 -5.88 0.79 -14.35
CA VAL A 66 -7.33 0.96 -14.18
C VAL A 66 -8.05 1.08 -15.54
N ARG A 67 -7.58 1.96 -16.43
CA ARG A 67 -8.26 2.21 -17.73
C ARG A 67 -8.32 0.95 -18.61
N ASN A 68 -7.25 0.17 -18.60
CA ASN A 68 -7.10 -1.00 -19.47
C ASN A 68 -7.61 -2.30 -18.85
N HIS A 69 -7.99 -2.29 -17.56
CA HIS A 69 -8.42 -3.49 -16.87
C HIS A 69 -9.68 -4.08 -17.50
N PRO A 70 -9.78 -5.40 -17.78
CA PRO A 70 -10.94 -5.98 -18.47
C PRO A 70 -12.21 -5.99 -17.60
N ASP A 71 -12.07 -6.02 -16.28
CA ASP A 71 -13.19 -6.03 -15.33
C ASP A 71 -13.87 -4.64 -15.26
N ALA A 72 -15.06 -4.54 -15.85
CA ALA A 72 -15.84 -3.30 -15.85
C ALA A 72 -16.41 -2.95 -14.46
N GLU A 73 -16.69 -3.95 -13.61
CA GLU A 73 -17.21 -3.75 -12.27
C GLU A 73 -16.14 -3.13 -11.38
N LEU A 74 -14.92 -3.68 -11.39
CA LEU A 74 -13.78 -3.10 -10.68
C LEU A 74 -13.49 -1.65 -11.12
N ARG A 75 -13.51 -1.38 -12.43
CA ARG A 75 -13.34 0.00 -12.93
C ARG A 75 -14.42 0.95 -12.41
N GLN A 76 -15.67 0.50 -12.35
CA GLN A 76 -16.78 1.30 -11.83
C GLN A 76 -16.66 1.52 -10.32
N GLU A 77 -16.23 0.49 -9.58
CA GLU A 77 -15.96 0.57 -8.14
C GLU A 77 -14.89 1.64 -7.83
N ILE A 78 -13.78 1.62 -8.57
CA ILE A 78 -12.70 2.61 -8.47
C ILE A 78 -13.22 4.01 -8.85
N ALA A 79 -14.00 4.13 -9.94
CA ALA A 79 -14.58 5.41 -10.34
C ALA A 79 -15.52 5.99 -9.28
N ASN A 80 -16.33 5.14 -8.62
CA ASN A 80 -17.21 5.55 -7.53
C ASN A 80 -16.41 6.04 -6.32
N LEU A 81 -15.33 5.33 -5.96
CA LEU A 81 -14.41 5.75 -4.91
C LEU A 81 -13.78 7.11 -5.26
N MET A 82 -13.25 7.27 -6.46
CA MET A 82 -12.64 8.52 -6.91
C MET A 82 -13.64 9.67 -6.83
N ASN A 83 -14.88 9.47 -7.28
CA ASN A 83 -15.93 10.49 -7.18
C ASN A 83 -16.24 10.84 -5.71
N ALA A 84 -16.43 9.83 -4.85
CA ALA A 84 -16.74 10.04 -3.43
C ALA A 84 -15.66 10.84 -2.69
N TYR A 85 -14.40 10.68 -3.07
CA TYR A 85 -13.25 11.39 -2.49
C TYR A 85 -12.73 12.55 -3.35
N GLN A 86 -13.44 12.91 -4.42
CA GLN A 86 -13.07 13.98 -5.36
C GLN A 86 -11.66 13.84 -5.94
N LEU A 87 -11.24 12.60 -6.22
CA LEU A 87 -9.94 12.26 -6.78
C LEU A 87 -9.97 12.27 -8.31
N SER A 88 -8.82 12.60 -8.88
CA SER A 88 -8.51 12.46 -10.30
C SER A 88 -7.60 11.25 -10.54
N PHE A 89 -7.42 10.88 -11.81
CA PHE A 89 -6.42 9.85 -12.16
C PHE A 89 -4.99 10.26 -11.78
N GLU A 90 -4.70 11.56 -11.69
CA GLU A 90 -3.37 12.03 -11.28
C GLU A 90 -3.08 11.72 -9.81
N ASP A 91 -4.12 11.55 -8.99
CA ASP A 91 -4.02 11.19 -7.58
C ASP A 91 -3.79 9.69 -7.35
N LEU A 92 -3.92 8.86 -8.39
CA LEU A 92 -3.67 7.42 -8.31
C LEU A 92 -2.17 7.12 -8.39
N ARG A 93 -1.42 7.58 -7.37
CA ARG A 93 0.03 7.38 -7.24
C ARG A 93 0.38 6.82 -5.88
N VAL A 94 1.38 5.95 -5.85
CA VAL A 94 1.98 5.53 -4.60
C VAL A 94 2.75 6.71 -4.00
N GLN A 95 2.54 6.95 -2.70
CA GLN A 95 3.33 7.90 -1.96
C GLN A 95 4.30 7.16 -1.05
N VAL A 96 5.55 7.61 -1.02
CA VAL A 96 6.58 7.10 -0.12
C VAL A 96 6.91 8.15 0.94
N GLY A 97 7.23 7.71 2.14
CA GLY A 97 7.75 8.60 3.17
C GLY A 97 8.13 7.87 4.45
N PRO A 98 8.74 8.58 5.40
CA PRO A 98 9.12 7.96 6.67
C PRO A 98 7.88 7.69 7.52
N ILE A 99 7.90 6.62 8.32
CA ILE A 99 6.89 6.42 9.37
C ILE A 99 7.16 7.45 10.46
N ALA A 100 6.14 8.23 10.81
CA ALA A 100 6.26 9.24 11.86
C ALA A 100 6.55 8.58 13.23
N PRO A 101 7.41 9.18 14.07
CA PRO A 101 7.56 8.75 15.45
C PRO A 101 6.21 8.82 16.16
N GLY A 102 5.79 7.71 16.77
CA GLY A 102 4.53 7.57 17.47
C GLY A 102 4.61 6.44 18.49
N PHE A 103 3.76 6.47 19.51
CA PHE A 103 3.65 5.40 20.52
C PHE A 103 4.98 4.99 21.19
N GLY A 104 5.92 5.93 21.35
CA GLY A 104 7.21 5.70 22.04
C GLY A 104 8.34 5.12 21.18
N GLN A 105 8.14 4.97 19.87
CA GLN A 105 9.13 4.40 18.94
C GLN A 105 9.93 5.50 18.20
N ARG A 106 11.25 5.29 18.02
CA ARG A 106 12.20 6.33 17.56
C ARG A 106 12.54 6.29 16.07
N ASP A 107 12.51 5.13 15.42
CA ASP A 107 12.85 4.98 14.00
C ASP A 107 11.77 4.21 13.27
N GLY A 108 11.04 4.91 12.43
CA GLY A 108 9.86 4.37 11.76
C GLY A 108 10.15 3.61 10.46
N GLY A 109 11.34 3.76 9.89
CA GLY A 109 11.62 3.26 8.54
C GLY A 109 10.79 3.95 7.45
N THR A 110 10.74 3.35 6.26
CA THR A 110 9.99 3.85 5.10
C THR A 110 8.67 3.11 4.97
N GLN A 111 7.61 3.82 4.56
CA GLN A 111 6.32 3.23 4.22
C GLN A 111 5.88 3.68 2.83
N TYR A 112 5.14 2.81 2.15
CA TYR A 112 4.38 3.14 0.96
C TYR A 112 2.90 3.32 1.33
N LEU A 113 2.26 4.29 0.71
CA LEU A 113 0.82 4.50 0.75
C LEU A 113 0.28 4.26 -0.64
N PHE A 114 -0.43 3.16 -0.82
CA PHE A 114 -1.15 2.89 -2.05
C PHE A 114 -2.33 3.87 -2.21
N PRO A 115 -2.66 4.28 -3.45
CA PRO A 115 -3.78 5.18 -3.69
C PRO A 115 -5.13 4.47 -3.50
N LEU A 116 -5.19 3.16 -3.77
CA LEU A 116 -6.36 2.30 -3.65
C LEU A 116 -6.17 1.27 -2.52
N SER A 117 -7.25 0.57 -2.14
CA SER A 117 -7.16 -0.53 -1.16
C SER A 117 -6.28 -1.66 -1.69
N THR A 118 -5.65 -2.41 -0.79
CA THR A 118 -4.87 -3.61 -1.18
C THR A 118 -5.69 -4.62 -1.97
N ASP A 119 -6.99 -4.77 -1.68
CA ASP A 119 -7.92 -5.57 -2.49
C ASP A 119 -8.03 -5.08 -3.95
N MET A 120 -8.24 -3.78 -4.14
CA MET A 120 -8.31 -3.20 -5.49
C MET A 120 -6.96 -3.31 -6.21
N MET A 121 -5.85 -3.09 -5.51
CA MET A 121 -4.50 -3.22 -6.08
C MET A 121 -4.24 -4.67 -6.52
N GLU A 122 -4.67 -5.66 -5.74
CA GLU A 122 -4.55 -7.08 -6.08
C GLU A 122 -5.45 -7.46 -7.27
N ARG A 123 -6.71 -7.00 -7.26
CA ARG A 123 -7.65 -7.24 -8.38
C ARG A 123 -7.21 -6.56 -9.68
N LEU A 124 -6.48 -5.45 -9.61
CA LEU A 124 -5.83 -4.80 -10.76
C LEU A 124 -4.58 -5.53 -11.25
N GLY A 125 -4.10 -6.56 -10.52
CA GLY A 125 -2.86 -7.28 -10.82
C GLY A 125 -1.59 -6.49 -10.51
N LEU A 126 -1.69 -5.40 -9.75
CA LEU A 126 -0.56 -4.54 -9.39
C LEU A 126 0.26 -5.11 -8.24
N ILE A 127 -0.39 -5.84 -7.35
CA ILE A 127 0.24 -6.60 -6.28
C ILE A 127 -0.36 -8.02 -6.23
N LYS A 128 0.32 -8.93 -5.55
CA LYS A 128 -0.15 -10.30 -5.32
C LYS A 128 0.05 -10.70 -3.87
N ALA A 129 -0.97 -11.23 -3.23
CA ALA A 129 -0.81 -11.74 -1.87
C ALA A 129 0.13 -12.95 -1.81
N VAL A 130 1.05 -12.91 -0.85
CA VAL A 130 1.99 -13.99 -0.52
C VAL A 130 1.57 -14.67 0.78
N ARG A 131 1.03 -13.90 1.74
CA ARG A 131 0.51 -14.40 3.02
C ARG A 131 -0.67 -13.53 3.49
N GLN A 132 -1.73 -14.17 3.99
CA GLN A 132 -2.90 -13.54 4.61
C GLN A 132 -3.37 -14.36 5.82
#